data_AF-A0A383RYG6-F1
#
_entry.id   AF-A0A383RYG6-F1
#
_cell.length_a   1.000
_cell.length_b   1.000
_cell.length_c   1.000
_cell.angle_alpha   90.00
_cell.angle_beta   90.00
_cell.angle_gamma   90.00
#
_symmetry.space_group_name_H-M   'P 1'
#
loop_
_entity.id
_entity.type
_entity.pdbx_description
1 polymer ?
#
loop_
_entity_poly.entity_id
_entity_poly.type
_entity_poly.pdbx_seq_one_letter_code
_entity_poly.pdbx_strand_id
1 'polypeptide(L)'
;MRLVPITLVALLSSVALSTMAAPTSITEANRLFDQMDREEMLADLESASHCVGQRNFSCAEAHLKAARELINTDADQTVWNRVVADYNSERQFVEDEAQAEREQARLERQQERDEEEAAARREERLEAKRNEAYAFGSAFIGLQTHLSAEQRAQMIEAYVADTMAGQGANNVRRVGNQMQSDMQAQLEDKRQRHEAHAERQRERAEQTRQAIEQQRAARTEAAHSRTQTALAAAQSQQGAGAEPSTAKQAAALEQSKARQKQLEEAQAQKLARQQAADDAAEQAREQAAAVAKAKAAEARAAQKLAKQQEEDRAKQDYLRQTTKQTKLAAITCFGPHYYVVGIRPRIKPELHSCVDVSFRASCPGGGTSAQGVISNFLGASTDCFMGDTVEMEKLDCPAKEVQVQALETRPCGGFK
;
A
#
# COMPACT_ATOMS: atom_id res chain seq x y z
N MET A 1 18.12 19.44 27.23
CA MET A 1 18.43 19.89 28.60
C MET A 1 17.12 20.14 29.34
N ARG A 2 16.64 19.17 30.13
CA ARG A 2 15.55 19.37 31.08
C ARG A 2 15.91 18.63 32.37
N LEU A 3 15.91 19.40 33.45
CA LEU A 3 16.39 19.05 34.79
C LEU A 3 15.39 18.14 35.51
N VAL A 4 15.94 17.15 36.21
CA VAL A 4 15.28 16.21 37.13
C VAL A 4 15.23 16.84 38.53
N PRO A 5 14.13 16.72 39.29
CA PRO A 5 14.19 16.89 40.74
C PRO A 5 14.35 15.52 41.42
N ILE A 6 15.46 15.38 42.15
CA ILE A 6 15.76 14.27 43.06
C ILE A 6 15.15 14.63 44.42
N THR A 7 14.11 13.91 44.83
CA THR A 7 13.58 13.95 46.21
C THR A 7 14.21 12.82 47.03
N LEU A 8 15.09 13.23 47.94
CA LEU A 8 15.74 12.40 48.96
C LEU A 8 14.80 12.29 50.16
N VAL A 9 14.30 11.10 50.48
CA VAL A 9 13.59 10.82 51.74
C VAL A 9 14.44 9.87 52.56
N ALA A 10 15.06 10.42 53.60
CA ALA A 10 15.71 9.68 54.67
C ALA A 10 14.65 9.20 55.67
N LEU A 11 14.53 7.88 55.85
CA LEU A 11 13.75 7.28 56.93
C LEU A 11 14.67 6.38 57.75
N LEU A 12 14.84 6.81 59.01
CA LEU A 12 15.70 6.23 60.03
C LEU A 12 15.26 4.81 60.42
N SER A 13 16.24 3.92 60.41
CA SER A 13 16.18 2.55 60.90
C SER A 13 16.18 2.53 62.44
N SER A 14 15.09 2.03 63.03
CA SER A 14 15.04 1.64 64.45
C SER A 14 15.40 0.15 64.53
N VAL A 15 16.68 -0.18 64.64
CA VAL A 15 17.13 -1.56 64.86
C VAL A 15 16.99 -1.88 66.34
N ALA A 16 15.94 -2.62 66.68
CA ALA A 16 15.84 -3.30 67.96
C ALA A 16 16.81 -4.50 67.95
N LEU A 17 17.90 -4.39 68.71
CA LEU A 17 18.82 -5.49 68.99
C LEU A 17 18.10 -6.54 69.86
N SER A 18 17.48 -7.53 69.22
CA SER A 18 17.06 -8.76 69.89
C SER A 18 18.30 -9.62 70.16
N THR A 19 18.66 -9.76 71.43
CA THR A 19 19.71 -10.67 71.90
C THR A 19 19.33 -12.11 71.56
N MET A 20 19.93 -12.67 70.51
CA MET A 20 19.72 -14.06 70.12
C MET A 20 20.36 -14.99 71.15
N ALA A 21 19.52 -15.79 71.81
CA ALA A 21 19.97 -16.95 72.58
C ALA A 21 20.65 -17.94 71.63
N ALA A 22 21.87 -18.36 71.97
CA ALA A 22 22.63 -19.31 71.16
C ALA A 22 21.88 -20.65 71.03
N PRO A 23 21.72 -21.22 69.83
CA PRO A 23 21.02 -22.48 69.62
C PRO A 23 21.78 -23.61 70.34
N THR A 24 21.14 -24.24 71.33
CA THR A 24 21.77 -25.21 72.22
C THR A 24 21.87 -26.63 71.63
N SER A 25 21.51 -26.84 70.36
CA SER A 25 21.67 -28.14 69.70
C SER A 25 22.07 -28.02 68.22
N ILE A 26 23.01 -28.85 67.77
CA ILE A 26 23.48 -28.95 66.38
C ILE A 26 22.32 -29.16 65.40
N THR A 27 21.25 -29.85 65.83
CA THR A 27 20.03 -30.07 65.05
C THR A 27 19.22 -28.80 64.77
N GLU A 28 19.31 -27.80 65.64
CA GLU A 28 18.60 -26.52 65.48
C GLU A 28 19.34 -25.60 64.52
N ALA A 29 20.68 -25.63 64.55
CA ALA A 29 21.52 -24.93 63.58
C ALA A 29 21.33 -25.46 62.15
N ASN A 30 21.26 -26.79 61.95
CA ASN A 30 21.01 -27.37 60.63
C ASN A 30 19.64 -26.95 60.07
N ARG A 31 18.59 -26.93 60.90
CA ARG A 31 17.26 -26.46 60.47
C ARG A 31 17.25 -24.98 60.05
N LEU A 32 18.10 -24.16 60.68
CA LEU A 32 18.23 -22.76 60.32
C LEU A 32 18.91 -22.60 58.95
N PHE A 33 19.96 -23.38 58.67
CA PHE A 33 20.59 -23.40 57.34
C PHE A 33 19.61 -23.89 56.26
N ASP A 34 18.87 -24.97 56.52
CA ASP A 34 17.85 -25.47 55.59
C ASP A 34 16.76 -24.41 55.30
N GLN A 35 16.40 -23.58 56.29
CA GLN A 35 15.45 -22.48 56.10
C GLN A 35 16.03 -21.35 55.26
N MET A 36 17.29 -20.96 55.50
CA MET A 36 17.95 -19.90 54.74
C MET A 36 18.14 -20.29 53.28
N ASP A 37 18.63 -21.51 53.01
CA ASP A 37 18.81 -22.03 51.65
C ASP A 37 17.48 -22.05 50.89
N ARG A 38 16.39 -22.42 51.59
CA ARG A 38 15.05 -22.43 51.01
C ARG A 38 14.54 -21.02 50.69
N GLU A 39 14.78 -20.04 51.55
CA GLU A 39 14.38 -18.64 51.29
C GLU A 39 15.16 -18.06 50.10
N GLU A 40 16.46 -18.33 50.01
CA GLU A 40 17.30 -17.90 48.89
C GLU A 40 16.86 -18.56 47.58
N MET A 41 16.61 -19.88 47.60
CA MET A 41 16.04 -20.60 46.46
C MET A 41 14.72 -19.98 45.98
N LEU A 42 13.80 -19.66 46.90
CA LEU A 42 12.51 -19.06 46.55
C LEU A 42 12.67 -17.66 45.95
N ALA A 43 13.61 -16.86 46.46
CA ALA A 43 13.92 -15.54 45.91
C ALA A 43 14.51 -15.63 44.48
N ASP A 44 15.37 -16.62 44.22
CA ASP A 44 15.86 -16.90 42.87
C ASP A 44 14.76 -17.38 41.93
N LEU A 45 13.86 -18.26 42.40
CA LEU A 45 12.72 -18.71 41.60
C LEU A 45 11.72 -17.57 41.27
N GLU A 46 11.51 -16.64 42.19
CA GLU A 46 10.72 -15.43 41.94
C GLU A 46 11.40 -14.52 40.91
N SER A 47 12.72 -14.31 41.05
CA SER A 47 13.53 -13.54 40.10
C SER A 47 13.53 -14.18 38.70
N ALA A 48 13.64 -15.51 38.63
CA ALA A 48 13.52 -16.26 37.39
C ALA A 48 12.15 -16.05 36.73
N SER A 49 11.07 -16.17 37.50
CA SER A 49 9.69 -15.95 37.02
C SER A 49 9.50 -14.52 36.52
N HIS A 50 10.08 -13.53 37.21
CA HIS A 50 10.09 -12.14 36.76
C HIS A 50 10.81 -11.97 35.42
N CYS A 51 11.99 -12.59 35.26
CA CYS A 51 12.74 -12.56 34.01
C CYS A 51 12.04 -13.29 32.85
N VAL A 52 11.31 -14.38 33.13
CA VAL A 52 10.41 -15.03 32.15
C VAL A 52 9.32 -14.07 31.69
N GLY A 53 8.68 -13.35 32.62
CA GLY A 53 7.66 -12.34 32.29
C GLY A 53 8.19 -11.18 31.44
N GLN A 54 9.48 -10.86 31.54
CA GLN A 54 10.17 -9.89 30.69
C GLN A 54 10.74 -10.48 29.40
N ARG A 55 10.54 -11.79 29.14
CA ARG A 55 11.15 -12.56 28.04
C ARG A 55 12.69 -12.47 28.01
N ASN A 56 13.31 -12.28 29.17
CA ASN A 56 14.76 -12.29 29.33
C ASN A 56 15.23 -13.69 29.75
N PHE A 57 15.29 -14.61 28.78
CA PHE A 57 15.55 -16.03 29.05
C PHE A 57 16.96 -16.30 29.61
N SER A 58 17.96 -15.48 29.28
CA SER A 58 19.31 -15.64 29.85
C SER A 58 19.35 -15.27 31.34
N CYS A 59 18.63 -14.21 31.74
CA CYS A 59 18.43 -13.89 33.15
C CYS A 59 17.70 -15.03 33.88
N ALA A 60 16.58 -15.51 33.30
CA ALA A 60 15.80 -16.59 33.90
C ALA A 60 16.63 -17.87 34.08
N GLU A 61 17.44 -18.25 33.09
CA GLU A 61 18.31 -19.42 33.14
C GLU A 61 19.40 -19.31 34.23
N ALA A 62 19.95 -18.11 34.44
CA ALA A 62 20.93 -17.87 35.51
C ALA A 62 20.33 -18.09 36.91
N HIS A 63 19.14 -17.53 37.17
CA HIS A 63 18.45 -17.71 38.46
C HIS A 63 17.91 -19.15 38.64
N LEU A 64 17.41 -19.78 37.58
CA LEU A 64 16.99 -21.20 37.64
C LEU A 64 18.16 -22.14 37.97
N LYS A 65 19.37 -21.80 37.51
CA LYS A 65 20.60 -22.54 37.84
C LYS A 65 21.00 -22.33 39.31
N ALA A 66 21.01 -21.09 39.79
CA ALA A 66 21.30 -20.79 41.21
C ALA A 66 20.30 -21.48 42.14
N ALA A 67 18.99 -21.35 41.88
CA ALA A 67 17.95 -22.04 42.63
C ALA A 67 18.11 -23.58 42.63
N ARG A 68 18.62 -24.17 41.53
CA ARG A 68 18.81 -25.62 41.43
C ARG A 68 19.87 -26.15 42.42
N GLU A 69 20.89 -25.35 42.72
CA GLU A 69 21.97 -25.74 43.64
C GLU A 69 21.48 -25.80 45.11
N LEU A 70 20.37 -25.12 45.42
CA LEU A 70 19.78 -25.00 46.76
C LEU A 70 18.62 -25.99 47.01
N ILE A 71 18.32 -26.89 46.06
CA ILE A 71 17.23 -27.88 46.22
C ILE A 71 17.67 -29.02 47.15
N ASN A 72 17.07 -29.05 48.33
CA ASN A 72 17.39 -30.07 49.35
C ASN A 72 16.22 -31.02 49.66
N THR A 73 14.98 -30.70 49.23
CA THR A 73 13.79 -31.52 49.49
C THR A 73 12.94 -31.79 48.24
N ASP A 74 12.12 -32.85 48.29
CA ASP A 74 11.15 -33.17 47.22
C ASP A 74 10.11 -32.06 47.01
N ALA A 75 9.78 -31.31 48.07
CA ALA A 75 8.87 -30.18 48.00
C ALA A 75 9.50 -29.03 47.18
N ASP A 76 10.78 -28.74 47.42
CA ASP A 76 11.54 -27.72 46.68
C ASP A 76 11.68 -28.11 45.20
N GLN A 77 11.98 -29.39 44.94
CA GLN A 77 12.02 -29.94 43.58
C GLN A 77 10.69 -29.74 42.83
N THR A 78 9.56 -29.88 43.53
CA THR A 78 8.23 -29.68 42.94
C THR A 78 7.99 -28.23 42.55
N VAL A 79 8.42 -27.27 43.37
CA VAL A 79 8.30 -25.83 43.07
C VAL A 79 9.23 -25.45 41.90
N TRP A 80 10.48 -25.91 41.91
CA TRP A 80 11.43 -25.69 40.83
C TRP A 80 10.91 -26.24 39.49
N ASN A 81 10.39 -27.48 39.48
CA ASN A 81 9.82 -28.11 38.28
C ASN A 81 8.68 -27.28 37.68
N ARG A 82 7.85 -26.62 38.50
CA ARG A 82 6.78 -25.74 38.02
C ARG A 82 7.35 -24.53 37.28
N VAL A 83 8.31 -23.81 37.89
CA VAL A 83 8.89 -22.61 37.28
C VAL A 83 9.66 -22.96 36.00
N VAL A 84 10.33 -24.11 35.97
CA VAL A 84 10.98 -24.63 34.75
C VAL A 84 9.96 -24.97 33.65
N ALA A 85 8.81 -25.55 34.01
CA ALA A 85 7.74 -25.80 33.05
C ALA A 85 7.19 -24.49 32.46
N ASP A 86 6.99 -23.45 33.28
CA ASP A 86 6.56 -22.13 32.83
C ASP A 86 7.61 -21.46 31.93
N TYR A 87 8.89 -21.52 32.30
CA TYR A 87 10.02 -21.05 31.47
C TYR A 87 10.03 -21.73 30.09
N ASN A 88 9.94 -23.07 30.06
CA ASN A 88 9.97 -23.81 28.80
C ASN A 88 8.74 -23.51 27.92
N SER A 89 7.56 -23.36 28.53
CA SER A 89 6.33 -23.00 27.82
C SER A 89 6.41 -21.62 27.19
N GLU A 90 6.91 -20.60 27.93
CA GLU A 90 7.03 -19.24 27.39
C GLU A 90 8.13 -19.17 26.32
N ARG A 91 9.24 -19.88 26.51
CA ARG A 91 10.29 -19.96 25.50
C ARG A 91 9.78 -20.60 24.20
N GLN A 92 9.05 -21.70 24.29
CA GLN A 92 8.45 -22.34 23.13
C GLN A 92 7.45 -21.40 22.44
N PHE A 93 6.63 -20.66 23.19
CA PHE A 93 5.72 -19.66 22.64
C PHE A 93 6.45 -18.57 21.84
N VAL A 94 7.57 -18.05 22.34
CA VAL A 94 8.39 -17.06 21.62
C VAL A 94 9.04 -17.64 20.37
N GLU A 95 9.50 -18.89 20.43
CA GLU A 95 10.06 -19.59 19.26
C GLU A 95 9.00 -19.80 18.17
N ASP A 96 7.77 -20.20 18.54
CA ASP A 96 6.65 -20.38 17.62
C ASP A 96 6.18 -19.03 17.01
N GLU A 97 6.10 -17.96 17.82
CA GLU A 97 5.80 -16.60 17.38
C GLU A 97 6.82 -16.13 16.32
N ALA A 98 8.12 -16.35 16.58
CA ALA A 98 9.19 -16.01 15.64
C ALA A 98 9.16 -16.86 14.36
N GLN A 99 8.73 -18.13 14.43
CA GLN A 99 8.55 -18.98 13.25
C GLN A 99 7.38 -18.49 12.40
N ALA A 100 6.25 -18.14 13.01
CA ALA A 100 5.08 -17.60 12.32
C ALA A 100 5.42 -16.29 11.59
N GLU A 101 6.17 -15.39 12.23
CA GLU A 101 6.63 -14.14 11.60
C GLU A 101 7.53 -14.41 10.39
N ARG A 102 8.45 -15.39 10.48
CA ARG A 102 9.31 -15.79 9.34
C ARG A 102 8.50 -16.38 8.20
N GLU A 103 7.49 -17.18 8.49
CA GLU A 103 6.61 -17.74 7.47
C GLU A 103 5.80 -16.65 6.79
N GLN A 104 5.24 -15.71 7.55
CA GLN A 104 4.53 -14.55 7.02
C GLN A 104 5.43 -13.71 6.11
N ALA A 105 6.64 -13.39 6.54
CA ALA A 105 7.63 -12.67 5.73
C ALA A 105 8.08 -13.46 4.49
N ARG A 106 7.97 -14.80 4.49
CA ARG A 106 8.24 -15.64 3.31
C ARG A 106 7.10 -15.57 2.31
N LEU A 107 5.85 -15.61 2.80
CA LEU A 107 4.65 -15.49 1.97
C LEU A 107 4.56 -14.10 1.32
N GLU A 108 4.86 -13.04 2.05
CA GLU A 108 4.86 -11.67 1.51
C GLU A 108 5.90 -11.51 0.39
N ARG A 109 7.14 -11.98 0.61
CA ARG A 109 8.17 -11.99 -0.43
C ARG A 109 7.81 -12.88 -1.62
N GLN A 110 6.99 -13.91 -1.43
CA GLN A 110 6.50 -14.73 -2.52
C GLN A 110 5.44 -13.99 -3.33
N GLN A 111 4.49 -13.32 -2.67
CA GLN A 111 3.49 -12.47 -3.32
C GLN A 111 4.15 -11.35 -4.13
N GLU A 112 5.17 -10.69 -3.60
CA GLU A 112 5.91 -9.64 -4.32
C GLU A 112 6.55 -10.18 -5.61
N ARG A 113 7.19 -11.36 -5.54
CA ARG A 113 7.75 -12.02 -6.74
C ARG A 113 6.67 -12.40 -7.75
N ASP A 114 5.53 -12.93 -7.29
CA ASP A 114 4.42 -13.31 -8.16
C ASP A 114 3.80 -12.07 -8.84
N GLU A 115 3.72 -10.93 -8.12
CA GLU A 115 3.27 -9.65 -8.66
C GLU A 115 4.24 -9.07 -9.67
N GLU A 116 5.56 -9.13 -9.40
CA GLU A 116 6.62 -8.72 -10.32
C GLU A 116 6.61 -9.57 -11.59
N GLU A 117 6.49 -10.89 -11.47
CA GLU A 117 6.37 -11.79 -12.63
C GLU A 117 5.08 -11.53 -13.41
N ALA A 118 3.96 -11.25 -12.71
CA ALA A 118 2.71 -10.86 -13.36
C ALA A 118 2.78 -9.48 -14.02
N ALA A 119 3.62 -8.57 -13.55
CA ALA A 119 3.90 -7.29 -14.19
C ALA A 119 4.77 -7.48 -15.43
N ALA A 120 5.85 -8.26 -15.33
CA ALA A 120 6.71 -8.62 -16.46
C ALA A 120 5.93 -9.31 -17.58
N ARG A 121 5.06 -10.28 -17.26
CA ARG A 121 4.16 -10.92 -18.24
C ARG A 121 3.18 -9.94 -18.89
N ARG A 122 2.76 -8.89 -18.17
CA ARG A 122 1.90 -7.84 -18.74
C ARG A 122 2.68 -6.95 -19.70
N GLU A 123 3.91 -6.59 -19.36
CA GLU A 123 4.81 -5.83 -20.22
C GLU A 123 5.15 -6.62 -21.49
N GLU A 124 5.51 -7.89 -21.37
CA GLU A 124 5.78 -8.78 -22.51
C GLU A 124 4.56 -8.89 -23.44
N ARG A 125 3.34 -9.00 -22.89
CA ARG A 125 2.11 -8.99 -23.70
C ARG A 125 1.89 -7.66 -24.42
N LEU A 126 2.23 -6.53 -23.80
CA LEU A 126 2.13 -5.22 -24.44
C LEU A 126 3.19 -5.07 -25.54
N GLU A 127 4.41 -5.55 -25.32
CA GLU A 127 5.45 -5.59 -26.35
C GLU A 127 5.09 -6.53 -27.49
N ALA A 128 4.55 -7.72 -27.22
CA ALA A 128 4.06 -8.64 -28.23
C ALA A 128 2.96 -8.00 -29.08
N LYS A 129 1.98 -7.32 -28.47
CA LYS A 129 0.96 -6.54 -29.19
C LYS A 129 1.57 -5.40 -30.01
N ARG A 130 2.61 -4.73 -29.49
CA ARG A 130 3.32 -3.68 -30.22
C ARG A 130 4.05 -4.26 -31.43
N ASN A 131 4.74 -5.38 -31.26
CA ASN A 131 5.45 -6.09 -32.32
C ASN A 131 4.49 -6.69 -33.34
N GLU A 132 3.32 -7.19 -32.93
CA GLU A 132 2.26 -7.64 -33.83
C GLU A 132 1.68 -6.48 -34.64
N ALA A 133 1.45 -5.32 -34.01
CA ALA A 133 1.07 -4.10 -34.71
C ALA A 133 2.15 -3.65 -35.72
N TYR A 134 3.43 -3.73 -35.34
CA TYR A 134 4.56 -3.48 -36.25
C TYR A 134 4.65 -4.52 -37.36
N ALA A 135 4.44 -5.80 -37.08
CA ALA A 135 4.52 -6.90 -38.05
C ALA A 135 3.36 -6.85 -39.04
N PHE A 136 2.15 -6.54 -38.59
CA PHE A 136 0.98 -6.28 -39.43
C PHE A 136 1.22 -5.04 -40.31
N GLY A 137 1.77 -3.97 -39.72
CA GLY A 137 2.22 -2.80 -40.47
C GLY A 137 3.31 -3.14 -41.51
N SER A 138 4.28 -3.98 -41.16
CA SER A 138 5.38 -4.35 -42.07
C SER A 138 5.01 -5.39 -43.12
N ALA A 139 4.07 -6.30 -42.84
CA ALA A 139 3.53 -7.23 -43.84
C ALA A 139 2.67 -6.48 -44.88
N PHE A 140 1.97 -5.43 -44.45
CA PHE A 140 1.30 -4.51 -45.38
C PHE A 140 2.31 -3.70 -46.22
N ILE A 141 3.47 -3.33 -45.66
CA ILE A 141 4.54 -2.63 -46.38
C ILE A 141 5.38 -3.59 -47.27
N GLY A 142 5.50 -4.85 -46.89
CA GLY A 142 6.27 -5.90 -47.60
C GLY A 142 5.62 -6.37 -48.90
N LEU A 143 4.29 -6.28 -49.01
CA LEU A 143 3.60 -6.44 -50.30
C LEU A 143 3.69 -5.19 -51.20
N GLN A 144 4.33 -4.10 -50.75
CA GLN A 144 4.40 -2.81 -51.43
C GLN A 144 5.80 -2.39 -51.89
N THR A 145 6.76 -3.31 -52.06
CA THR A 145 8.09 -2.95 -52.61
C THR A 145 8.08 -2.59 -54.09
N HIS A 146 6.92 -2.61 -54.76
CA HIS A 146 6.74 -2.12 -56.13
C HIS A 146 5.82 -0.91 -56.30
N LEU A 147 5.31 -0.32 -55.21
CA LEU A 147 4.43 0.84 -55.27
C LEU A 147 5.21 2.12 -54.95
N SER A 148 5.01 3.16 -55.78
CA SER A 148 5.67 4.46 -55.63
C SER A 148 5.29 5.14 -54.30
N ALA A 149 6.10 6.09 -53.83
CA ALA A 149 5.83 6.82 -52.59
C ALA A 149 4.45 7.51 -52.58
N GLU A 150 3.97 7.94 -53.76
CA GLU A 150 2.62 8.49 -53.97
C GLU A 150 1.52 7.43 -53.80
N GLN A 151 1.69 6.23 -54.35
CA GLN A 151 0.74 5.15 -54.18
C GLN A 151 0.70 4.62 -52.73
N ARG A 152 1.83 4.70 -52.00
CA ARG A 152 1.84 4.41 -50.55
C ARG A 152 1.09 5.45 -49.75
N ALA A 153 1.26 6.73 -50.05
CA ALA A 153 0.52 7.81 -49.40
C ALA A 153 -0.98 7.67 -49.68
N GLN A 154 -1.38 7.48 -50.95
CA GLN A 154 -2.77 7.26 -51.32
C GLN A 154 -3.36 5.98 -50.73
N MET A 155 -2.59 4.92 -50.54
CA MET A 155 -3.11 3.69 -49.92
C MET A 155 -3.20 3.79 -48.40
N ILE A 156 -2.29 4.52 -47.72
CA ILE A 156 -2.42 4.81 -46.29
C ILE A 156 -3.60 5.76 -46.06
N GLU A 157 -3.74 6.77 -46.91
CA GLU A 157 -4.85 7.71 -46.87
C GLU A 157 -6.17 7.01 -47.23
N ALA A 158 -6.17 6.10 -48.20
CA ALA A 158 -7.31 5.22 -48.49
C ALA A 158 -7.57 4.21 -47.36
N TYR A 159 -6.57 3.66 -46.67
CA TYR A 159 -6.78 2.74 -45.56
C TYR A 159 -7.33 3.47 -44.33
N VAL A 160 -6.86 4.69 -44.05
CA VAL A 160 -7.37 5.56 -42.98
C VAL A 160 -8.75 6.12 -43.34
N ALA A 161 -8.98 6.50 -44.60
CA ALA A 161 -10.28 6.93 -45.10
C ALA A 161 -11.27 5.76 -45.17
N ASP A 162 -10.87 4.55 -45.55
CA ASP A 162 -11.73 3.36 -45.63
C ASP A 162 -11.99 2.77 -44.23
N THR A 163 -11.02 2.81 -43.30
CA THR A 163 -11.30 2.52 -41.87
C THR A 163 -12.23 3.53 -41.21
N MET A 164 -12.35 4.75 -41.75
CA MET A 164 -13.31 5.74 -41.27
C MET A 164 -14.61 5.82 -42.10
N ALA A 165 -14.63 5.39 -43.36
CA ALA A 165 -15.76 5.57 -44.28
C ALA A 165 -16.39 4.28 -44.86
N GLY A 166 -15.78 3.09 -44.72
CA GLY A 166 -16.31 1.86 -45.32
C GLY A 166 -15.98 0.59 -44.54
N GLN A 167 -16.98 -0.07 -43.98
CA GLN A 167 -16.99 -1.44 -43.38
C GLN A 167 -15.94 -1.79 -42.28
N GLY A 168 -14.75 -1.19 -42.21
CA GLY A 168 -13.71 -1.37 -41.19
C GLY A 168 -13.98 -0.61 -39.88
N ALA A 169 -14.77 0.46 -39.92
CA ALA A 169 -15.24 1.17 -38.72
C ALA A 169 -16.05 0.26 -37.78
N ASN A 170 -16.74 -0.75 -38.34
CA ASN A 170 -17.44 -1.77 -37.56
C ASN A 170 -16.46 -2.70 -36.83
N ASN A 171 -15.32 -3.03 -37.43
CA ASN A 171 -14.31 -3.87 -36.77
C ASN A 171 -13.55 -3.12 -35.69
N VAL A 172 -13.20 -1.85 -35.88
CA VAL A 172 -12.54 -1.04 -34.83
C VAL A 172 -13.50 -0.71 -33.69
N ARG A 173 -14.77 -0.36 -33.97
CA ARG A 173 -15.80 -0.24 -32.92
C ARG A 173 -16.06 -1.56 -32.22
N ARG A 174 -16.06 -2.69 -32.94
CA ARG A 174 -16.24 -4.02 -32.35
C ARG A 174 -15.06 -4.38 -31.44
N VAL A 175 -13.81 -4.12 -31.86
CA VAL A 175 -12.61 -4.33 -31.02
C VAL A 175 -12.61 -3.35 -29.83
N GLY A 176 -13.00 -2.10 -30.01
CA GLY A 176 -13.12 -1.12 -28.93
C GLY A 176 -14.19 -1.50 -27.90
N ASN A 177 -15.38 -1.90 -28.37
CA ASN A 177 -16.47 -2.38 -27.53
C ASN A 177 -16.10 -3.70 -26.82
N GLN A 178 -15.40 -4.59 -27.52
CA GLN A 178 -14.91 -5.85 -26.95
C GLN A 178 -13.84 -5.60 -25.89
N MET A 179 -12.89 -4.68 -26.12
CA MET A 179 -11.87 -4.32 -25.14
C MET A 179 -12.48 -3.61 -23.91
N GLN A 180 -13.50 -2.76 -24.11
CA GLN A 180 -14.23 -2.13 -23.03
C GLN A 180 -15.04 -3.14 -22.21
N SER A 181 -15.68 -4.10 -22.88
CA SER A 181 -16.41 -5.20 -22.23
C SER A 181 -15.47 -6.14 -21.46
N ASP A 182 -14.32 -6.51 -22.04
CA ASP A 182 -13.32 -7.35 -21.38
C ASP A 182 -12.73 -6.66 -20.15
N MET A 183 -12.50 -5.35 -20.23
CA MET A 183 -12.02 -4.55 -19.09
C MET A 183 -13.06 -4.45 -17.97
N GLN A 184 -14.36 -4.31 -18.30
CA GLN A 184 -15.44 -4.38 -17.32
C GLN A 184 -15.52 -5.77 -16.68
N ALA A 185 -15.49 -6.84 -17.48
CA ALA A 185 -15.50 -8.22 -16.97
C ALA A 185 -14.31 -8.50 -16.06
N GLN A 186 -13.12 -7.96 -16.38
CA GLN A 186 -11.93 -8.11 -15.55
C GLN A 186 -12.03 -7.34 -14.22
N LEU A 187 -12.67 -6.18 -14.21
CA LEU A 187 -12.94 -5.43 -12.98
C LEU A 187 -13.97 -6.15 -12.10
N GLU A 188 -14.99 -6.75 -12.70
CA GLU A 188 -15.98 -7.57 -11.98
C GLU A 188 -15.36 -8.85 -11.41
N ASP A 189 -14.55 -9.59 -12.17
CA ASP A 189 -13.82 -10.77 -11.68
C ASP A 189 -12.89 -10.40 -10.52
N LYS A 190 -12.15 -9.29 -10.61
CA LYS A 190 -11.33 -8.79 -9.50
C LYS A 190 -12.15 -8.47 -8.26
N ARG A 191 -13.30 -7.82 -8.44
CA ARG A 191 -14.19 -7.46 -7.34
C ARG A 191 -14.76 -8.71 -6.67
N GLN A 192 -15.20 -9.69 -7.45
CA GLN A 192 -15.67 -10.98 -6.94
C GLN A 192 -14.57 -11.73 -6.18
N ARG A 193 -13.34 -11.76 -6.69
CA ARG A 193 -12.20 -12.39 -5.99
C ARG A 193 -11.88 -11.70 -4.67
N HIS A 194 -11.94 -10.37 -4.63
CA HIS A 194 -11.74 -9.61 -3.40
C HIS A 194 -12.84 -9.88 -2.38
N GLU A 195 -14.10 -9.88 -2.81
CA GLU A 195 -15.25 -10.20 -1.95
C GLU A 195 -15.14 -11.63 -1.40
N ALA A 196 -14.84 -12.62 -2.24
CA ALA A 196 -14.65 -14.01 -1.83
C ALA A 196 -13.43 -14.23 -0.91
N HIS A 197 -12.37 -13.41 -1.04
CA HIS A 197 -11.24 -13.45 -0.12
C HIS A 197 -11.60 -12.84 1.24
N ALA A 198 -12.30 -11.71 1.24
CA ALA A 198 -12.78 -11.06 2.46
C ALA A 198 -13.75 -11.97 3.24
N GLU A 199 -14.63 -12.68 2.55
CA GLU A 199 -15.57 -13.62 3.14
C GLU A 199 -14.86 -14.81 3.80
N ARG A 200 -13.89 -15.43 3.12
CA ARG A 200 -13.04 -16.48 3.72
C ARG A 200 -12.25 -16.02 4.93
N GLN A 201 -11.81 -14.77 4.95
CA GLN A 201 -11.15 -14.21 6.14
C GLN A 201 -12.12 -14.03 7.31
N ARG A 202 -13.35 -13.59 7.05
CA ARG A 202 -14.41 -13.49 8.07
C ARG A 202 -14.77 -14.86 8.65
N GLU A 203 -14.96 -15.87 7.80
CA GLU A 203 -15.24 -17.25 8.25
C GLU A 203 -14.11 -17.81 9.13
N ARG A 204 -12.85 -17.62 8.75
CA ARG A 204 -11.70 -18.06 9.57
C ARG A 204 -11.63 -17.34 10.91
N ALA A 205 -11.91 -16.05 10.93
CA ALA A 205 -11.96 -15.27 12.16
C ALA A 205 -13.10 -15.72 13.09
N GLU A 206 -14.28 -16.02 12.53
CA GLU A 206 -15.42 -16.57 13.28
C GLU A 206 -15.12 -17.98 13.82
N GLN A 207 -14.53 -18.87 13.02
CA GLN A 207 -14.11 -20.20 13.49
C GLN A 207 -13.11 -20.10 14.64
N THR A 208 -12.16 -19.17 14.55
CA THR A 208 -11.17 -18.95 15.60
C THR A 208 -11.83 -18.41 16.88
N ARG A 209 -12.78 -17.48 16.76
CA ARG A 209 -13.58 -17.00 17.89
C ARG A 209 -14.36 -18.14 18.57
N GLN A 210 -15.04 -18.97 17.79
CA GLN A 210 -15.80 -20.12 18.32
C GLN A 210 -14.89 -21.12 19.02
N ALA A 211 -13.71 -21.42 18.46
CA ALA A 211 -12.74 -22.33 19.08
C ALA A 211 -12.23 -21.79 20.43
N ILE A 212 -11.93 -20.49 20.51
CA ILE A 212 -11.52 -19.84 21.77
C ILE A 212 -12.65 -19.88 22.80
N GLU A 213 -13.90 -19.64 22.38
CA GLU A 213 -15.06 -19.66 23.26
C GLU A 213 -15.33 -21.08 23.81
N GLN A 214 -15.26 -22.11 22.97
CA GLN A 214 -15.36 -23.51 23.40
C GLN A 214 -14.24 -23.88 24.39
N GLN A 215 -13.01 -23.45 24.12
CA GLN A 215 -11.88 -23.70 25.02
C GLN A 215 -12.07 -23.00 26.37
N ARG A 216 -12.66 -21.79 26.39
CA ARG A 216 -13.02 -21.09 27.62
C ARG A 216 -14.12 -21.83 28.39
N ALA A 217 -15.19 -22.24 27.71
CA ALA A 217 -16.29 -22.99 28.31
C ALA A 217 -15.78 -24.29 28.97
N ALA A 218 -14.95 -25.06 28.26
CA ALA A 218 -14.35 -26.28 28.79
C ALA A 218 -13.45 -26.03 30.00
N ARG A 219 -12.66 -24.93 30.01
CA ARG A 219 -11.84 -24.55 31.17
C ARG A 219 -12.69 -24.16 32.37
N THR A 220 -13.77 -23.40 32.17
CA THR A 220 -14.68 -23.02 33.27
C THR A 220 -15.40 -24.23 33.86
N GLU A 221 -15.80 -25.20 33.03
CA GLU A 221 -16.46 -26.43 33.46
C GLU A 221 -15.50 -27.33 34.25
N ALA A 222 -14.26 -27.48 33.76
CA ALA A 222 -13.21 -28.21 34.47
C ALA A 222 -12.87 -27.56 35.83
N ALA A 223 -12.86 -26.23 35.91
CA ALA A 223 -12.65 -25.51 37.16
C ALA A 223 -13.82 -25.74 38.14
N HIS A 224 -15.07 -25.70 37.68
CA HIS A 224 -16.24 -25.99 38.52
C HIS A 224 -16.22 -27.42 39.05
N SER A 225 -15.91 -28.39 38.19
CA SER A 225 -15.76 -29.81 38.55
C SER A 225 -14.71 -30.00 39.67
N ARG A 226 -13.53 -29.40 39.53
CA ARG A 226 -12.46 -29.43 40.55
C ARG A 226 -12.90 -28.83 41.88
N THR A 227 -13.68 -27.76 41.82
CA THR A 227 -14.16 -27.07 43.03
C THR A 227 -15.22 -27.90 43.76
N GLN A 228 -16.14 -28.55 43.02
CA GLN A 228 -17.12 -29.47 43.60
C GLN A 228 -16.46 -30.71 44.21
N THR A 229 -15.48 -31.31 43.53
CA THR A 229 -14.75 -32.46 44.07
C THR A 229 -13.95 -32.10 45.33
N ALA A 230 -13.33 -30.91 45.36
CA ALA A 230 -12.65 -30.42 46.57
C ALA A 230 -13.63 -30.19 47.74
N LEU A 231 -14.82 -29.62 47.48
CA LEU A 231 -15.87 -29.45 48.49
C LEU A 231 -16.42 -30.78 49.02
N ALA A 232 -16.66 -31.76 48.15
CA ALA A 232 -17.12 -33.08 48.54
C ALA A 232 -16.06 -33.84 49.38
N ALA A 233 -14.77 -33.72 49.03
CA ALA A 233 -13.67 -34.28 49.81
C ALA A 233 -13.51 -33.60 51.18
N ALA A 234 -13.76 -32.28 51.27
CA ALA A 234 -13.74 -31.56 52.54
C ALA A 234 -14.92 -31.97 53.46
N GLN A 235 -16.11 -32.23 52.90
CA GLN A 235 -17.27 -32.71 53.67
C GLN A 235 -17.09 -34.12 54.22
N SER A 236 -16.45 -35.03 53.48
CA SER A 236 -16.23 -36.41 53.94
C SER A 236 -15.20 -36.51 55.08
N GLN A 237 -14.27 -35.56 55.19
CA GLN A 237 -13.31 -35.52 56.31
C GLN A 237 -13.88 -34.96 57.62
N GLN A 238 -15.07 -34.34 57.61
CA GLN A 238 -15.68 -33.76 58.83
C GLN A 238 -16.63 -34.71 59.59
N GLY A 239 -16.76 -35.97 59.16
CA GLY A 239 -17.65 -36.96 59.79
C GLY A 239 -17.19 -37.53 61.15
N ALA A 240 -16.07 -37.07 61.73
CA ALA A 240 -15.54 -37.61 62.97
C ALA A 240 -14.95 -36.52 63.90
N GLY A 241 -15.81 -35.73 64.55
CA GLY A 241 -15.40 -34.83 65.63
C GLY A 241 -16.34 -33.64 65.82
N ALA A 242 -16.96 -33.56 66.99
CA ALA A 242 -18.02 -32.61 67.35
C ALA A 242 -17.58 -31.12 67.41
N GLU A 243 -18.60 -30.25 67.26
CA GLU A 243 -18.71 -28.78 67.29
C GLU A 243 -17.70 -27.97 68.13
N PRO A 244 -17.40 -26.68 67.83
CA PRO A 244 -18.20 -25.70 67.07
C PRO A 244 -17.41 -24.98 65.95
N SER A 245 -17.76 -25.15 64.67
CA SER A 245 -17.10 -24.42 63.57
C SER A 245 -18.01 -23.91 62.43
N THR A 246 -19.33 -24.10 62.53
CA THR A 246 -20.32 -23.68 61.53
C THR A 246 -20.26 -22.19 61.18
N ALA A 247 -19.95 -21.31 62.15
CA ALA A 247 -19.79 -19.88 61.90
C ALA A 247 -18.54 -19.54 61.05
N LYS A 248 -17.44 -20.29 61.21
CA LYS A 248 -16.22 -20.10 60.40
C LYS A 248 -16.41 -20.61 58.97
N GLN A 249 -17.20 -21.67 58.77
CA GLN A 249 -17.51 -22.18 57.43
C GLN A 249 -18.42 -21.23 56.63
N ALA A 250 -19.42 -20.62 57.28
CA ALA A 250 -20.26 -19.63 56.61
C ALA A 250 -19.45 -18.40 56.15
N ALA A 251 -18.54 -17.90 57.00
CA ALA A 251 -17.67 -16.78 56.65
C ALA A 251 -16.69 -17.11 55.50
N ALA A 252 -16.13 -18.33 55.48
CA ALA A 252 -15.25 -18.78 54.39
C ALA A 252 -15.99 -18.93 53.05
N LEU A 253 -17.25 -19.36 53.06
CA LEU A 253 -18.08 -19.47 51.86
C LEU A 253 -18.46 -18.09 51.30
N GLU A 254 -18.81 -17.12 52.15
CA GLU A 254 -19.03 -15.74 51.71
C GLU A 254 -17.76 -15.12 51.12
N GLN A 255 -16.61 -15.34 51.76
CA GLN A 255 -15.33 -14.83 51.27
C GLN A 255 -14.96 -15.45 49.90
N SER A 256 -15.26 -16.74 49.68
CA SER A 256 -15.01 -17.37 48.37
C SER A 256 -15.94 -16.82 47.27
N LYS A 257 -17.22 -16.61 47.58
CA LYS A 257 -18.18 -15.98 46.65
C LYS A 257 -17.78 -14.55 46.30
N ALA A 258 -17.38 -13.76 47.29
CA ALA A 258 -16.91 -12.38 47.07
C ALA A 258 -15.66 -12.36 46.18
N ARG A 259 -14.71 -13.27 46.42
CA ARG A 259 -13.48 -13.39 45.61
C ARG A 259 -13.77 -13.86 44.18
N GLN A 260 -14.73 -14.77 44.00
CA GLN A 260 -15.16 -15.23 42.68
C GLN A 260 -15.83 -14.11 41.88
N LYS A 261 -16.71 -13.34 42.52
CA LYS A 261 -17.33 -12.17 41.89
C LYS A 261 -16.30 -11.10 41.50
N GLN A 262 -15.30 -10.83 42.33
CA GLN A 262 -14.21 -9.91 41.99
C GLN A 262 -13.37 -10.41 40.79
N LEU A 263 -13.10 -11.71 40.71
CA LEU A 263 -12.37 -12.28 39.57
C LEU A 263 -13.17 -12.18 38.27
N GLU A 264 -14.48 -12.42 38.34
CA GLU A 264 -15.38 -12.30 37.18
C GLU A 264 -15.49 -10.83 36.70
N GLU A 265 -15.67 -9.88 37.61
CA GLU A 265 -15.66 -8.45 37.30
C GLU A 265 -14.31 -7.99 36.70
N ALA A 266 -13.19 -8.46 37.25
CA ALA A 266 -11.86 -8.16 36.72
C ALA A 266 -11.63 -8.75 35.31
N GLN A 267 -12.15 -9.96 35.05
CA GLN A 267 -12.09 -10.58 33.72
C GLN A 267 -12.99 -9.84 32.72
N ALA A 268 -14.21 -9.48 33.11
CA ALA A 268 -15.12 -8.68 32.29
C ALA A 268 -14.52 -7.32 31.94
N GLN A 269 -13.87 -6.65 32.91
CA GLN A 269 -13.20 -5.37 32.67
C GLN A 269 -11.99 -5.50 31.74
N LYS A 270 -11.18 -6.58 31.87
CA LYS A 270 -10.09 -6.85 30.93
C LYS A 270 -10.60 -7.10 29.50
N LEU A 271 -11.70 -7.86 29.36
CA LEU A 271 -12.29 -8.13 28.05
C LEU A 271 -12.82 -6.85 27.41
N ALA A 272 -13.53 -6.00 28.17
CA ALA A 272 -14.02 -4.73 27.68
C ALA A 272 -12.89 -3.78 27.24
N ARG A 273 -11.75 -3.78 27.96
CA ARG A 273 -10.56 -3.03 27.58
C ARG A 273 -9.90 -3.57 26.31
N GLN A 274 -9.85 -4.90 26.14
CA GLN A 274 -9.33 -5.52 24.93
C GLN A 274 -10.19 -5.18 23.72
N GLN A 275 -11.52 -5.33 23.83
CA GLN A 275 -12.45 -4.98 22.76
C GLN A 275 -12.32 -3.49 22.37
N ALA A 276 -12.27 -2.58 23.34
CA ALA A 276 -12.08 -1.16 23.06
C ALA A 276 -10.72 -0.86 22.39
N ALA A 277 -9.67 -1.61 22.71
CA ALA A 277 -8.36 -1.46 22.08
C ALA A 277 -8.36 -2.00 20.64
N ASP A 278 -9.01 -3.13 20.39
CA ASP A 278 -9.15 -3.72 19.06
C ASP A 278 -9.99 -2.82 18.14
N ASP A 279 -11.13 -2.30 18.63
CA ASP A 279 -11.97 -1.37 17.88
C ASP A 279 -11.22 -0.07 17.55
N ALA A 280 -10.43 0.46 18.50
CA ALA A 280 -9.59 1.64 18.26
C ALA A 280 -8.48 1.37 17.24
N ALA A 281 -7.88 0.17 17.26
CA ALA A 281 -6.87 -0.22 16.29
C ALA A 281 -7.46 -0.40 14.87
N GLU A 282 -8.67 -0.95 14.76
CA GLU A 282 -9.39 -1.05 13.49
C GLU A 282 -9.72 0.33 12.92
N GLN A 283 -10.30 1.23 13.73
CA GLN A 283 -10.58 2.61 13.31
C GLN A 283 -9.30 3.34 12.88
N ALA A 284 -8.18 3.16 13.58
CA ALA A 284 -6.91 3.74 13.19
C ALA A 284 -6.40 3.21 11.84
N ARG A 285 -6.57 1.91 11.55
CA ARG A 285 -6.22 1.31 10.26
C ARG A 285 -7.11 1.83 9.14
N GLU A 286 -8.42 1.95 9.35
CA GLU A 286 -9.35 2.51 8.37
C GLU A 286 -9.02 3.97 8.03
N GLN A 287 -8.75 4.80 9.05
CA GLN A 287 -8.34 6.19 8.85
C GLN A 287 -7.00 6.29 8.11
N ALA A 288 -6.01 5.46 8.46
CA ALA A 288 -4.73 5.43 7.76
C ALA A 288 -4.90 5.01 6.29
N ALA A 289 -5.74 4.02 6.01
CA ALA A 289 -6.05 3.58 4.64
C ALA A 289 -6.78 4.67 3.85
N ALA A 290 -7.73 5.39 4.45
CA ALA A 290 -8.43 6.50 3.82
C ALA A 290 -7.48 7.65 3.47
N VAL A 291 -6.57 8.02 4.38
CA VAL A 291 -5.54 9.04 4.15
C VAL A 291 -4.57 8.61 3.05
N ALA A 292 -4.12 7.36 3.06
CA ALA A 292 -3.25 6.82 2.02
C ALA A 292 -3.91 6.86 0.64
N LYS A 293 -5.20 6.48 0.56
CA LYS A 293 -5.99 6.55 -0.69
C LYS A 293 -6.18 7.98 -1.18
N ALA A 294 -6.44 8.94 -0.28
CA ALA A 294 -6.56 10.35 -0.62
C ALA A 294 -5.25 10.91 -1.19
N LYS A 295 -4.11 10.65 -0.54
CA LYS A 295 -2.78 11.05 -1.02
C LYS A 295 -2.44 10.44 -2.38
N ALA A 296 -2.77 9.17 -2.59
CA ALA A 296 -2.53 8.51 -3.88
C ALA A 296 -3.39 9.11 -5.01
N ALA A 297 -4.64 9.49 -4.71
CA ALA A 297 -5.52 10.16 -5.68
C ALA A 297 -5.01 11.56 -6.03
N GLU A 298 -4.58 12.34 -5.04
CA GLU A 298 -3.98 13.66 -5.23
C GLU A 298 -2.70 13.60 -6.07
N ALA A 299 -1.79 12.66 -5.76
CA ALA A 299 -0.57 12.46 -6.55
C ALA A 299 -0.86 12.12 -8.02
N ARG A 300 -1.87 11.28 -8.28
CA ARG A 300 -2.30 10.96 -9.66
C ARG A 300 -2.90 12.17 -10.37
N ALA A 301 -3.66 13.01 -9.67
CA ALA A 301 -4.20 14.23 -10.24
C ALA A 301 -3.09 15.24 -10.58
N ALA A 302 -2.12 15.42 -9.68
CA ALA A 302 -0.95 16.26 -9.89
C ALA A 302 -0.11 15.78 -11.10
N GLN A 303 0.14 14.47 -11.21
CA GLN A 303 0.87 13.90 -12.34
C GLN A 303 0.15 14.12 -13.68
N LYS A 304 -1.18 13.96 -13.71
CA LYS A 304 -1.98 14.23 -14.91
C LYS A 304 -1.91 15.70 -15.32
N LEU A 305 -2.00 16.61 -14.35
CA LEU A 305 -1.90 18.05 -14.61
C LEU A 305 -0.51 18.42 -15.14
N ALA A 306 0.55 17.88 -14.55
CA ALA A 306 1.91 18.11 -15.00
C ALA A 306 2.13 17.63 -16.44
N LYS A 307 1.62 16.43 -16.78
CA LYS A 307 1.69 15.89 -18.15
C LYS A 307 0.92 16.75 -19.15
N GLN A 308 -0.28 17.22 -18.79
CA GLN A 308 -1.06 18.13 -19.64
C GLN A 308 -0.32 19.44 -19.90
N GLN A 309 0.30 20.04 -18.86
CA GLN A 309 1.08 21.26 -19.00
C GLN A 309 2.32 21.05 -19.90
N GLU A 310 2.99 19.91 -19.79
CA GLU A 310 4.11 19.56 -20.67
C GLU A 310 3.67 19.39 -22.12
N GLU A 311 2.57 18.66 -22.37
CA GLU A 311 2.00 18.49 -23.70
C GLU A 311 1.58 19.83 -24.33
N ASP A 312 0.94 20.70 -23.56
CA ASP A 312 0.49 22.01 -24.04
C ASP A 312 1.66 22.95 -24.31
N ARG A 313 2.71 22.91 -23.47
CA ARG A 313 3.96 23.62 -23.72
C ARG A 313 4.63 23.12 -25.00
N ALA A 314 4.70 21.79 -25.20
CA ALA A 314 5.27 21.19 -26.40
C ALA A 314 4.50 21.61 -27.67
N LYS A 315 3.15 21.65 -27.61
CA LYS A 315 2.31 22.15 -28.72
C LYS A 315 2.59 23.62 -29.03
N GLN A 316 2.68 24.48 -28.02
CA GLN A 316 3.01 25.89 -28.22
C GLN A 316 4.42 26.08 -28.81
N ASP A 317 5.40 25.31 -28.32
CA ASP A 317 6.75 25.32 -28.87
C ASP A 317 6.78 24.87 -30.33
N TYR A 318 6.04 23.82 -30.68
CA TYR A 318 5.87 23.35 -32.05
C TYR A 318 5.27 24.41 -32.97
N LEU A 319 4.20 25.08 -32.54
CA LEU A 319 3.56 26.14 -33.32
C LEU A 319 4.52 27.31 -33.53
N ARG A 320 5.24 27.75 -32.49
CA ARG A 320 6.26 28.81 -32.59
C ARG A 320 7.38 28.44 -33.57
N GLN A 321 7.86 27.20 -33.52
CA GLN A 321 8.89 26.72 -34.45
C GLN A 321 8.35 26.65 -35.88
N THR A 322 7.09 26.22 -36.04
CA THR A 322 6.41 26.19 -37.33
C THR A 322 6.34 27.60 -37.91
N THR A 323 5.88 28.60 -37.15
CA THR A 323 5.85 30.00 -37.59
C THR A 323 7.23 30.49 -38.06
N LYS A 324 8.27 30.23 -37.27
CA LYS A 324 9.65 30.70 -37.55
C LYS A 324 10.26 30.07 -38.80
N GLN A 325 9.92 28.83 -39.11
CA GLN A 325 10.53 28.08 -40.21
C GLN A 325 9.63 27.99 -41.46
N THR A 326 8.37 28.41 -41.38
CA THR A 326 7.48 28.53 -42.54
C THR A 326 8.01 29.60 -43.49
N LYS A 327 8.18 29.22 -44.75
CA LYS A 327 8.61 30.13 -45.82
C LYS A 327 7.41 30.45 -46.69
N LEU A 328 7.05 31.73 -46.76
CA LEU A 328 5.97 32.23 -47.60
C LEU A 328 6.54 33.05 -48.75
N ALA A 329 5.88 33.01 -49.90
CA ALA A 329 6.21 33.80 -51.08
C ALA A 329 4.93 34.31 -51.75
N ALA A 330 5.02 35.48 -52.36
CA ALA A 330 3.97 36.00 -53.22
C ALA A 330 4.25 35.57 -54.67
N ILE A 331 3.22 35.07 -55.34
CA ILE A 331 3.29 34.66 -56.75
C ILE A 331 2.11 35.24 -57.53
N THR A 332 2.26 35.29 -58.85
CA THR A 332 1.15 35.60 -59.76
C THR A 332 0.71 34.30 -60.42
N CYS A 333 -0.54 33.92 -60.20
CA CYS A 333 -1.15 32.73 -60.79
C CYS A 333 -1.98 33.12 -62.00
N PHE A 334 -3.30 33.21 -61.84
CA PHE A 334 -4.25 33.59 -62.88
C PHE A 334 -4.84 34.97 -62.58
N GLY A 335 -4.79 35.88 -63.55
CA GLY A 335 -5.39 37.21 -63.42
C GLY A 335 -4.49 38.25 -62.75
N PRO A 336 -5.06 39.39 -62.30
CA PRO A 336 -4.30 40.54 -61.80
C PRO A 336 -3.94 40.45 -60.30
N HIS A 337 -4.39 39.41 -59.60
CA HIS A 337 -4.25 39.25 -58.14
C HIS A 337 -2.92 38.59 -57.76
N TYR A 338 -2.47 38.86 -56.54
CA TYR A 338 -1.33 38.15 -55.95
C TYR A 338 -1.84 37.01 -55.08
N TYR A 339 -1.10 35.91 -55.08
CA TYR A 339 -1.39 34.75 -54.25
C TYR A 339 -0.22 34.51 -53.31
N VAL A 340 -0.53 34.16 -52.06
CA VAL A 340 0.49 33.72 -51.11
C VAL A 340 0.52 32.21 -51.09
N VAL A 341 1.72 31.66 -51.28
CA VAL A 341 2.04 30.23 -51.19
C VAL A 341 3.16 30.02 -50.17
N GLY A 342 3.36 28.79 -49.72
CA GLY A 342 4.46 28.52 -48.81
C GLY A 342 4.81 27.06 -48.60
N ILE A 343 5.96 26.86 -47.97
CA ILE A 343 6.47 25.54 -47.57
C ILE A 343 6.45 25.44 -46.04
N ARG A 344 5.82 24.38 -45.52
CA ARG A 344 5.76 24.10 -44.09
C ARG A 344 7.00 23.28 -43.66
N PRO A 345 7.65 23.64 -42.55
CA PRO A 345 8.78 22.88 -42.01
C PRO A 345 8.31 21.51 -41.49
N ARG A 346 9.11 20.46 -41.73
CA ARG A 346 8.86 19.10 -41.22
C ARG A 346 9.48 18.90 -39.83
N ILE A 347 8.89 19.53 -38.81
CA ILE A 347 9.34 19.41 -37.40
C ILE A 347 8.84 18.08 -36.81
N LYS A 348 9.73 17.31 -36.16
CA LYS A 348 9.40 16.02 -35.51
C LYS A 348 9.45 16.15 -33.98
N PRO A 349 8.51 15.55 -33.23
CA PRO A 349 7.29 14.89 -33.72
C PRO A 349 6.26 15.90 -34.26
N GLU A 350 5.41 15.44 -35.18
CA GLU A 350 4.31 16.27 -35.69
C GLU A 350 3.19 16.30 -34.63
N LEU A 351 2.99 17.46 -33.99
CA LEU A 351 1.98 17.63 -32.94
C LEU A 351 0.61 18.11 -33.47
N HIS A 352 0.58 18.68 -34.67
CA HIS A 352 -0.64 19.13 -35.34
C HIS A 352 -0.57 18.72 -36.82
N SER A 353 -1.57 18.02 -37.33
CA SER A 353 -1.66 17.67 -38.76
C SER A 353 -2.01 18.88 -39.63
N CYS A 354 -2.80 19.80 -39.10
CA CYS A 354 -3.32 20.98 -39.79
C CYS A 354 -3.01 22.25 -38.99
N VAL A 355 -2.53 23.30 -39.66
CA VAL A 355 -2.29 24.61 -39.06
C VAL A 355 -2.84 25.75 -39.93
N ASP A 356 -3.23 26.85 -39.31
CA ASP A 356 -3.51 28.11 -39.99
C ASP A 356 -2.32 29.05 -39.80
N VAL A 357 -1.94 29.78 -40.85
CA VAL A 357 -0.78 30.69 -40.82
C VAL A 357 -1.25 32.11 -41.14
N SER A 358 -1.15 33.01 -40.17
CA SER A 358 -1.32 34.44 -40.44
C SER A 358 -0.05 35.02 -41.04
N PHE A 359 -0.20 35.93 -42.00
CA PHE A 359 0.92 36.50 -42.73
C PHE A 359 0.78 38.01 -42.90
N ARG A 360 1.92 38.65 -43.16
CA ARG A 360 2.02 40.03 -43.65
C ARG A 360 2.86 40.04 -44.92
N ALA A 361 2.32 40.66 -45.97
CA ALA A 361 3.01 40.92 -47.22
C ALA A 361 3.32 42.42 -47.33
N SER A 362 4.53 42.79 -47.70
CA SER A 362 4.95 44.18 -47.88
C SER A 362 6.00 44.34 -48.97
N CYS A 363 5.97 45.48 -49.68
CA CYS A 363 7.00 45.85 -50.64
C CYS A 363 8.20 46.50 -49.96
N PRO A 364 9.44 46.25 -50.42
CA PRO A 364 10.62 46.91 -49.88
C PRO A 364 10.55 48.42 -50.09
N GLY A 365 10.66 49.19 -49.00
CA GLY A 365 10.55 50.65 -49.02
C GLY A 365 9.13 51.21 -49.18
N GLY A 366 8.12 50.35 -49.33
CA GLY A 366 6.70 50.75 -49.39
C GLY A 366 6.06 50.84 -48.01
N GLY A 367 5.09 51.75 -47.85
CA GLY A 367 4.26 51.84 -46.63
C GLY A 367 3.02 50.94 -46.68
N THR A 368 2.72 50.34 -47.83
CA THR A 368 1.56 49.46 -48.05
C THR A 368 1.89 48.03 -47.62
N SER A 369 1.00 47.44 -46.81
CA SER A 369 1.10 46.04 -46.40
C SER A 369 -0.26 45.37 -46.46
N ALA A 370 -0.32 44.15 -46.98
CA ALA A 370 -1.48 43.28 -46.90
C ALA A 370 -1.30 42.27 -45.76
N GLN A 371 -2.39 41.90 -45.09
CA GLN A 371 -2.39 40.84 -44.08
C GLN A 371 -3.51 39.85 -44.39
N GLY A 372 -3.31 38.60 -44.02
CA GLY A 372 -4.30 37.55 -44.21
C GLY A 372 -3.98 36.29 -43.42
N VAL A 373 -4.80 35.27 -43.62
CA VAL A 373 -4.62 33.94 -43.02
C VAL A 373 -4.71 32.89 -44.11
N ILE A 374 -3.73 32.00 -44.17
CA ILE A 374 -3.78 30.78 -44.98
C ILE A 374 -4.40 29.70 -44.10
N SER A 375 -5.68 29.39 -44.34
CA SER A 375 -6.40 28.37 -43.59
C SER A 375 -6.03 26.96 -44.08
N ASN A 376 -5.95 25.99 -43.17
CA ASN A 376 -5.61 24.60 -43.47
C ASN A 376 -4.28 24.42 -44.23
N PHE A 377 -3.26 25.20 -43.87
CA PHE A 377 -1.94 25.21 -44.51
C PHE A 377 -1.21 23.87 -44.34
N LEU A 378 -1.13 23.11 -45.43
CA LEU A 378 -0.34 21.89 -45.60
C LEU A 378 1.12 22.20 -45.94
N GLY A 379 1.35 23.28 -46.69
CA GLY A 379 2.66 23.80 -47.09
C GLY A 379 3.47 22.84 -47.96
N ALA A 380 2.80 22.20 -48.93
CA ALA A 380 3.39 21.17 -49.78
C ALA A 380 4.19 21.71 -50.99
N SER A 381 3.80 22.86 -51.54
CA SER A 381 4.44 23.44 -52.73
C SER A 381 4.30 24.97 -52.78
N THR A 382 5.18 25.61 -53.55
CA THR A 382 5.10 27.03 -53.93
C THR A 382 4.36 27.26 -55.26
N ASP A 383 3.73 26.23 -55.82
CA ASP A 383 3.02 26.34 -57.10
C ASP A 383 1.53 26.67 -56.90
N CYS A 384 0.96 27.39 -57.86
CA CYS A 384 -0.45 27.83 -57.87
C CYS A 384 -1.48 26.69 -57.80
N PHE A 385 -1.12 25.48 -58.23
CA PHE A 385 -2.06 24.37 -58.43
C PHE A 385 -2.02 23.30 -57.33
N MET A 386 -0.90 23.19 -56.62
CA MET A 386 -0.65 22.09 -55.67
C MET A 386 -0.42 22.58 -54.23
N GLY A 387 -0.34 23.89 -54.02
CA GLY A 387 -0.14 24.49 -52.70
C GLY A 387 -1.41 25.12 -52.14
N ASP A 388 -1.39 25.36 -50.83
CA ASP A 388 -2.38 26.22 -50.18
C ASP A 388 -2.14 27.64 -50.67
N THR A 389 -3.08 28.15 -51.47
CA THR A 389 -3.04 29.49 -52.04
C THR A 389 -4.11 30.34 -51.37
N VAL A 390 -3.76 31.56 -51.00
CA VAL A 390 -4.73 32.57 -50.60
C VAL A 390 -4.53 33.82 -51.44
N GLU A 391 -5.63 34.36 -51.94
CA GLU A 391 -5.63 35.60 -52.71
C GLU A 391 -5.35 36.79 -51.78
N MET A 392 -4.54 37.73 -52.25
CA MET A 392 -4.30 39.01 -51.59
C MET A 392 -4.34 40.17 -52.59
N GLU A 393 -4.62 41.36 -52.05
CA GLU A 393 -4.60 42.59 -52.83
C GLU A 393 -3.21 42.85 -53.42
N LYS A 394 -3.20 43.36 -54.65
CA LYS A 394 -1.97 43.67 -55.38
C LYS A 394 -1.26 44.86 -54.71
N LEU A 395 0.02 44.68 -54.39
CA LEU A 395 0.87 45.73 -53.86
C LEU A 395 1.59 46.50 -54.99
N ASP A 396 2.25 47.62 -54.64
CA ASP A 396 2.86 48.54 -55.60
C ASP A 396 4.08 47.95 -56.34
N CYS A 397 4.71 46.91 -55.78
CA CYS A 397 5.87 46.22 -56.35
C CYS A 397 5.46 44.89 -57.02
N PRO A 398 6.25 44.36 -57.98
CA PRO A 398 5.97 43.07 -58.59
C PRO A 398 5.99 41.94 -57.55
N ALA A 399 5.19 40.89 -57.75
CA ALA A 399 5.05 39.77 -56.79
C ALA A 399 6.38 39.18 -56.29
N LYS A 400 7.38 39.05 -57.18
CA LYS A 400 8.73 38.56 -56.87
C LYS A 400 9.52 39.42 -55.86
N GLU A 401 9.15 40.69 -55.68
CA GLU A 401 9.77 41.64 -54.75
C GLU A 401 8.99 41.76 -53.44
N VAL A 402 7.76 41.23 -53.39
CA VAL A 402 6.94 41.25 -52.17
C VAL A 402 7.55 40.32 -51.12
N GLN A 403 7.83 40.85 -49.94
CA GLN A 403 8.28 40.07 -48.79
C GLN A 403 7.06 39.59 -48.00
N VAL A 404 6.90 38.28 -47.88
CA VAL A 404 5.82 37.67 -47.08
C VAL A 404 6.41 37.04 -45.83
N GLN A 405 5.95 37.47 -44.66
CA GLN A 405 6.38 36.97 -43.36
C GLN A 405 5.24 36.26 -42.66
N ALA A 406 5.48 35.04 -42.18
CA ALA A 406 4.56 34.35 -41.27
C ALA A 406 4.61 35.05 -39.90
N LEU A 407 3.46 35.46 -39.38
CA LEU A 407 3.35 36.17 -38.11
C LEU A 407 3.02 35.24 -36.95
N GLU A 408 1.99 34.41 -37.12
CA GLU A 408 1.51 33.49 -36.10
C GLU A 408 0.99 32.21 -36.76
N THR A 409 1.21 31.07 -36.11
CA THR A 409 0.65 29.78 -36.52
C THR A 409 -0.25 29.25 -35.40
N ARG A 410 -1.48 28.87 -35.76
CA ARG A 410 -2.46 28.28 -34.84
C ARG A 410 -2.91 26.91 -35.34
N PRO A 411 -3.47 26.04 -34.48
CA PRO A 411 -4.22 24.88 -34.94
C PRO A 411 -5.37 25.33 -35.83
N CYS A 412 -5.76 24.51 -36.81
CA CYS A 412 -6.82 24.84 -37.75
C CYS A 412 -8.13 25.27 -37.06
N GLY A 413 -8.72 26.37 -37.53
CA GLY A 413 -9.87 27.03 -36.92
C GLY A 413 -9.53 27.94 -35.74
N GLY A 414 -8.24 28.23 -35.53
CA GLY A 414 -7.75 29.10 -34.45
C GLY A 414 -7.82 30.60 -34.75
N PHE A 415 -8.02 30.97 -36.02
CA PHE A 415 -8.35 32.33 -36.44
C PHE A 415 -9.82 32.34 -36.86
N LYS A 416 -10.71 32.63 -35.91
CA LYS A 416 -12.14 32.86 -36.16
C LYS A 416 -12.45 34.34 -36.05
#